data_AF-M2R9B8-F1
#
_entry.id   AF-M2R9B8-F1
#
_cell.length_a   1.000
_cell.length_b   1.000
_cell.length_c   1.000
_cell.angle_alpha   90.00
_cell.angle_beta   90.00
_cell.angle_gamma   90.00
#
_symmetry.space_group_name_H-M   'P 1'
#
loop_
_entity.id
_entity.type
_entity.pdbx_description
1 polymer ?
#
loop_
_entity_poly.entity_id
_entity_poly.type
_entity_poly.pdbx_seq_one_letter_code
_entity_poly.pdbx_strand_id
1 'polypeptide(L)'
;MPKVYKPGKVAIVLQGRQAGKKVVVIKQLDEGTKERPYPHAIVAGVERYPLKVTKRMGAKKVAKRSKVKPFIKVVNYSHLFPTRYALELESLKGVVSSETFKEPSQREDSKKQIKKLLEDRYTSGKNKWFFQPLKF
;
A
#
# COMPACT_ATOMS: atom_id res chain seq x y z
N MET A 1 -9.07 2.21 -24.70
CA MET A 1 -8.99 3.06 -23.50
C MET A 1 -7.74 2.72 -22.68
N PRO A 2 -6.97 3.70 -22.17
CA PRO A 2 -5.79 3.43 -21.35
C PRO A 2 -6.18 2.82 -19.99
N LYS A 3 -5.51 1.72 -19.59
CA LYS A 3 -5.72 1.10 -18.27
C LYS A 3 -5.21 2.02 -17.15
N VAL A 4 -6.08 2.32 -16.18
CA VAL A 4 -5.79 3.27 -15.08
C VAL A 4 -4.98 2.62 -13.95
N TYR A 5 -5.31 1.38 -13.60
CA TYR A 5 -4.72 0.66 -12.46
C TYR A 5 -3.45 -0.12 -12.80
N LYS A 6 -2.45 0.56 -13.36
CA LYS A 6 -1.15 -0.06 -13.64
C LYS A 6 -0.36 -0.31 -12.35
N PRO A 7 0.50 -1.35 -12.30
CA PRO A 7 1.47 -1.52 -11.23
C PRO A 7 2.25 -0.23 -10.94
N GLY A 8 2.42 0.11 -9.66
CA GLY A 8 3.05 1.35 -9.22
C GLY A 8 2.11 2.57 -9.19
N LYS A 9 0.86 2.48 -9.69
CA LYS A 9 -0.11 3.57 -9.50
C LYS A 9 -0.67 3.56 -8.09
N VAL A 10 -0.92 4.77 -7.58
CA VAL A 10 -1.51 4.98 -6.26
C VAL A 10 -3.02 5.12 -6.39
N ALA A 11 -3.75 4.46 -5.50
CA ALA A 11 -5.19 4.54 -5.37
C ALA A 11 -5.60 4.76 -3.91
N ILE A 12 -6.86 5.11 -3.69
CA ILE A 12 -7.46 5.24 -2.35
C ILE A 12 -8.55 4.17 -2.24
N VAL A 13 -8.62 3.48 -1.12
CA VAL A 13 -9.69 2.52 -0.88
C VAL A 13 -10.95 3.25 -0.46
N LEU A 14 -12.07 2.97 -1.15
CA LEU A 14 -13.36 3.62 -0.89
C LEU A 14 -14.16 2.90 0.20
N GLN A 15 -14.05 1.58 0.32
CA GLN A 15 -14.95 0.78 1.15
C GLN A 15 -14.24 -0.30 2.00
N GLY A 16 -14.91 -0.74 3.06
CA GLY A 16 -14.46 -1.76 4.01
C GLY A 16 -13.47 -1.24 5.07
N ARG A 17 -12.88 -2.14 5.85
CA ARG A 17 -12.00 -1.80 7.00
C ARG A 17 -10.86 -0.82 6.67
N GLN A 18 -10.36 -0.84 5.45
CA GLN A 18 -9.24 0.01 5.01
C GLN A 18 -9.70 1.23 4.20
N ALA A 19 -10.97 1.62 4.29
CA ALA A 19 -11.49 2.83 3.64
C ALA A 19 -10.68 4.08 4.04
N GLY A 20 -10.49 5.00 3.08
CA GLY A 20 -9.69 6.21 3.23
C GLY A 20 -8.17 5.96 3.30
N LYS A 21 -7.71 4.71 3.19
CA LYS A 21 -6.27 4.38 3.16
C LYS A 21 -5.72 4.42 1.74
N LYS A 22 -4.52 4.96 1.62
CA LYS A 22 -3.75 5.04 0.38
C LYS A 22 -3.06 3.70 0.13
N VAL A 23 -3.15 3.25 -1.11
CA VAL A 23 -2.61 1.98 -1.56
C VAL A 23 -1.83 2.16 -2.85
N VAL A 24 -0.84 1.30 -3.07
CA VAL A 24 -0.16 1.13 -4.35
C VAL A 24 -0.62 -0.18 -4.98
N VAL A 25 -0.92 -0.14 -6.27
CA VAL A 25 -1.24 -1.33 -7.06
C VAL A 25 0.05 -2.10 -7.30
N ILE A 26 0.10 -3.36 -6.87
CA ILE A 26 1.23 -4.26 -7.12
C ILE A 26 0.98 -5.07 -8.38
N LYS A 27 -0.20 -5.69 -8.47
CA LYS A 27 -0.59 -6.54 -9.60
C LYS A 27 -2.03 -6.23 -9.98
N GLN A 28 -2.25 -6.01 -11.27
CA GLN A 28 -3.57 -5.87 -11.89
C GLN A 28 -4.05 -7.24 -12.37
N LEU A 29 -5.32 -7.55 -12.14
CA LEU A 29 -5.98 -8.79 -12.57
C LEU A 29 -7.32 -8.40 -13.22
N ASP A 30 -7.23 -7.99 -14.48
CA ASP A 30 -8.36 -7.36 -15.19
C ASP A 30 -9.43 -8.37 -15.60
N GLU A 31 -9.04 -9.61 -15.89
CA GLU A 31 -9.93 -10.70 -16.34
C GLU A 31 -10.51 -11.51 -15.17
N GLY A 32 -10.11 -11.18 -13.93
CA GLY A 32 -10.45 -11.96 -12.75
C GLY A 32 -9.64 -13.25 -12.64
N THR A 33 -10.00 -14.07 -11.65
CA THR A 33 -9.40 -15.38 -11.37
C THR A 33 -10.51 -16.40 -11.11
N LYS A 34 -10.18 -17.70 -11.09
CA LYS A 34 -11.15 -18.76 -10.75
C LYS A 34 -11.85 -18.53 -9.41
N GLU A 35 -11.12 -18.02 -8.41
CA GLU A 35 -11.68 -17.70 -7.09
C GLU A 35 -12.50 -16.40 -7.09
N ARG A 36 -12.20 -15.47 -8.00
CA ARG A 36 -12.78 -14.12 -8.03
C ARG A 36 -13.03 -13.71 -9.48
N PRO A 37 -14.23 -13.96 -10.02
CA PRO A 37 -14.53 -13.76 -11.44
C PRO A 37 -14.65 -12.28 -11.85
N TYR A 38 -14.38 -11.34 -10.93
CA TYR A 38 -14.48 -9.90 -11.17
C TYR A 38 -13.10 -9.25 -11.29
N PRO A 39 -12.97 -8.11 -12.01
CA PRO A 39 -11.73 -7.35 -12.11
C PRO A 39 -11.25 -6.84 -10.75
N HIS A 40 -9.99 -7.09 -10.42
CA HIS A 40 -9.42 -6.70 -9.13
C HIS A 40 -7.93 -6.43 -9.19
N ALA A 41 -7.41 -5.80 -8.14
CA ALA A 41 -5.98 -5.60 -7.94
C ALA A 41 -5.51 -6.19 -6.62
N ILE A 42 -4.26 -6.67 -6.63
CA ILE A 42 -3.48 -6.89 -5.43
C ILE A 42 -2.83 -5.57 -5.07
N VAL A 43 -3.12 -5.08 -3.86
CA VAL A 43 -2.65 -3.78 -3.39
C VAL A 43 -1.89 -3.92 -2.07
N ALA A 44 -0.90 -3.05 -1.88
CA ALA A 44 -0.29 -2.81 -0.58
C ALA A 44 -0.57 -1.38 -0.14
N GLY A 45 -0.86 -1.18 1.13
CA GLY A 45 -1.20 0.13 1.65
C GLY A 45 -0.71 0.37 3.06
N VAL A 46 -1.00 1.57 3.54
CA VAL A 46 -0.65 2.02 4.89
C VAL A 46 -1.90 2.03 5.77
N GLU A 47 -1.96 1.12 6.76
CA GLU A 47 -3.06 1.09 7.73
C GLU A 47 -2.82 2.18 8.79
N ARG A 48 -1.61 2.22 9.34
CA ARG A 48 -1.16 3.24 10.30
C ARG A 48 -0.05 4.07 9.67
N TYR A 49 -0.37 5.33 9.41
CA TYR A 49 0.55 6.32 8.85
C TYR A 49 1.61 6.75 9.87
N PRO A 50 2.80 7.15 9.41
CA PRO A 50 3.78 7.77 10.28
C PRO A 50 3.23 9.11 10.78
N LEU A 51 3.61 9.48 12.00
CA LEU A 51 3.16 10.71 12.64
C LEU A 51 4.15 11.84 12.36
N LYS A 52 3.65 13.08 12.30
CA LYS A 52 4.47 14.29 12.10
C LYS A 52 5.64 14.32 13.08
N VAL A 53 6.84 14.50 12.55
CA VAL A 53 8.10 14.67 13.29
C VAL A 53 8.46 16.15 13.35
N THR A 54 8.98 16.62 14.48
CA THR A 54 9.46 18.00 14.66
C THR A 54 10.90 18.01 15.15
N LYS A 55 11.63 19.10 14.91
CA LYS A 55 13.07 19.24 15.23
C LYS A 55 13.38 19.02 16.72
N ARG A 56 12.43 19.30 17.62
CA ARG A 56 12.60 19.16 19.09
C ARG A 56 12.54 17.72 19.58
N MET A 57 12.17 16.75 18.73
CA MET A 57 12.01 15.36 19.15
C MET A 57 13.36 14.64 19.21
N GLY A 58 13.62 13.93 20.30
CA GLY A 58 14.79 13.05 20.40
C GLY A 58 14.68 11.80 19.51
N ALA A 59 15.82 11.19 19.19
CA ALA A 59 15.95 10.09 18.24
C ALA A 59 14.97 8.91 18.51
N LYS A 60 14.80 8.51 19.76
CA LYS A 60 13.85 7.43 20.15
C LYS A 60 12.40 7.75 19.76
N LYS A 61 11.97 9.01 19.94
CA LYS A 61 10.61 9.46 19.60
C LYS A 61 10.43 9.57 18.10
N VAL A 62 11.46 10.02 17.38
CA VAL A 62 11.48 10.07 15.91
C VAL A 62 11.33 8.68 15.32
N ALA A 63 12.11 7.70 15.81
CA ALA A 63 12.04 6.31 15.37
C ALA A 63 10.63 5.72 15.59
N LYS A 64 10.03 5.92 16.77
CA LYS A 64 8.67 5.42 17.07
C LYS A 64 7.59 6.06 16.19
N ARG A 65 7.70 7.35 15.88
CA ARG A 65 6.72 8.08 15.05
C ARG A 65 6.85 7.80 13.56
N SER A 66 8.04 7.41 13.11
CA SER A 66 8.31 7.08 11.71
C SER A 66 7.87 5.66 11.34
N LYS A 67 7.46 4.84 12.32
CA LYS A 67 6.98 3.48 12.08
C LYS A 67 5.69 3.47 11.26
N VAL A 68 5.63 2.56 10.29
CA VAL A 68 4.48 2.35 9.42
C VAL A 68 3.90 0.97 9.69
N LYS A 69 2.56 0.86 9.72
CA LYS A 69 1.88 -0.45 9.72
C LYS A 69 1.30 -0.68 8.32
N PRO A 70 1.89 -1.57 7.51
CA PRO A 70 1.35 -1.87 6.20
C PRO A 70 0.20 -2.88 6.27
N PHE A 71 -0.57 -2.95 5.19
CA PHE A 71 -1.48 -4.05 4.91
C PHE A 71 -1.35 -4.47 3.44
N ILE A 72 -1.70 -5.73 3.18
CA ILE A 72 -1.86 -6.28 1.83
C ILE A 72 -3.31 -6.73 1.69
N LYS A 73 -3.90 -6.50 0.52
CA LYS A 73 -5.29 -6.88 0.26
C LYS A 73 -5.53 -7.07 -1.23
N VAL A 74 -6.47 -7.95 -1.54
CA VAL A 74 -7.05 -8.08 -2.88
C VAL A 74 -8.35 -7.27 -2.91
N VAL A 75 -8.45 -6.29 -3.80
CA VAL A 75 -9.53 -5.29 -3.83
C VAL A 75 -10.12 -5.18 -5.24
N ASN A 76 -11.45 -5.21 -5.34
CA ASN A 76 -12.17 -4.95 -6.59
C ASN A 76 -11.91 -3.50 -7.05
N TYR A 77 -11.77 -3.28 -8.36
CA TYR A 77 -11.55 -1.93 -8.90
C TYR A 77 -12.66 -0.93 -8.55
N SER A 78 -13.91 -1.36 -8.40
CA SER A 78 -15.02 -0.48 -7.99
C SER A 78 -14.84 0.08 -6.58
N HIS A 79 -14.01 -0.56 -5.74
CA HIS A 79 -13.72 -0.10 -4.38
C HIS A 79 -12.43 0.72 -4.30
N LEU A 80 -11.85 1.07 -5.44
CA LEU A 80 -10.66 1.91 -5.54
C LEU A 80 -11.02 3.22 -6.23
N PHE A 81 -10.45 4.29 -5.70
CA PHE A 81 -10.43 5.60 -6.34
C PHE A 81 -9.05 5.81 -6.96
N PRO A 82 -8.94 5.96 -8.29
CA PRO A 82 -7.66 6.15 -8.94
C PRO A 82 -7.13 7.55 -8.65
N THR A 83 -5.81 7.67 -8.47
CA THR A 83 -5.17 8.97 -8.27
C THR A 83 -4.13 9.23 -9.35
N ARG A 84 -3.77 10.51 -9.54
CA ARG A 84 -2.69 10.91 -10.44
C ARG A 84 -1.31 10.43 -9.97
N TYR A 85 -1.15 10.10 -8.69
CA TYR A 85 0.14 9.79 -8.10
C TYR A 85 0.62 8.40 -8.50
N ALA A 86 1.93 8.28 -8.65
CA ALA A 86 2.62 7.02 -8.82
C ALA A 86 3.66 6.84 -7.71
N LEU A 87 3.95 5.59 -7.41
CA LEU A 87 4.89 5.17 -6.41
C LEU A 87 5.70 4.02 -7.04
N GLU A 88 6.75 4.39 -7.76
CA GLU A 88 7.65 3.42 -8.40
C GLU A 88 8.46 2.71 -7.34
N LEU A 89 8.04 1.50 -6.99
CA LEU A 89 8.82 0.57 -6.18
C LEU A 89 9.02 -0.69 -7.01
N GLU A 90 10.09 -0.72 -7.80
CA GLU A 90 10.53 -1.94 -8.48
C GLU A 90 10.70 -3.09 -7.48
N SER A 91 11.13 -2.77 -6.25
CA SER A 91 11.28 -3.68 -5.13
C SER A 91 9.99 -4.25 -4.53
N LEU A 92 8.80 -3.72 -4.88
CA LEU A 92 7.52 -4.33 -4.48
C LEU A 92 7.02 -5.36 -5.48
N LYS A 93 7.60 -5.41 -6.68
CA LYS A 93 7.21 -6.37 -7.72
C LYS A 93 7.66 -7.76 -7.29
N GLY A 94 6.72 -8.69 -7.15
CA GLY A 94 7.01 -10.07 -6.74
C GLY A 94 6.94 -10.35 -5.23
N VAL A 95 6.91 -9.32 -4.37
CA VAL A 95 6.76 -9.50 -2.91
C VAL A 95 5.38 -10.07 -2.55
N VAL A 96 4.35 -9.71 -3.31
CA VAL A 96 2.98 -10.17 -3.08
C VAL A 96 2.45 -10.83 -4.34
N SER A 97 2.07 -12.10 -4.22
CA SER A 97 1.39 -12.89 -5.24
C SER A 97 -0.01 -13.30 -4.77
N SER A 98 -0.76 -13.97 -5.63
CA SER A 98 -2.05 -14.59 -5.25
C SER A 98 -1.86 -15.69 -4.20
N GLU A 99 -0.75 -16.42 -4.27
CA GLU A 99 -0.42 -17.53 -3.36
C GLU A 99 -0.11 -17.04 -1.94
N THR A 100 0.50 -15.84 -1.83
CA THR A 100 0.73 -15.17 -0.55
C THR A 100 -0.53 -15.07 0.30
N PHE A 101 -1.71 -15.06 -0.32
CA PHE A 101 -2.97 -14.97 0.42
C PHE A 101 -3.49 -16.32 0.91
N LYS A 102 -2.95 -17.47 0.47
CA LYS A 102 -3.41 -18.79 0.96
C LYS A 102 -2.91 -19.06 2.37
N GLU A 103 -1.62 -18.79 2.61
CA GLU A 103 -0.97 -19.09 3.88
C GLU A 103 -0.80 -17.85 4.78
N PRO A 104 -1.23 -17.89 6.05
CA PRO A 104 -1.06 -16.78 7.00
C PRO A 104 0.39 -16.37 7.22
N SER A 105 1.32 -17.33 7.27
CA SER A 105 2.76 -17.08 7.44
C SER A 105 3.34 -16.22 6.32
N GLN A 106 3.03 -16.55 5.07
CA GLN A 106 3.46 -15.79 3.90
C GLN A 106 2.91 -14.35 3.89
N ARG A 107 1.68 -14.16 4.40
CA ARG A 107 1.10 -12.81 4.57
C ARG A 107 1.90 -11.98 5.57
N GLU A 108 2.37 -12.59 6.66
CA GLU A 108 3.17 -11.89 7.67
C GLU A 108 4.54 -11.51 7.14
N ASP A 109 5.21 -12.40 6.42
CA ASP A 109 6.53 -12.12 5.86
C ASP A 109 6.49 -11.05 4.79
N SER A 110 5.48 -11.09 3.93
CA SER A 110 5.24 -10.03 2.93
C SER A 110 4.99 -8.67 3.60
N LYS A 111 4.24 -8.63 4.71
CA LYS A 111 4.04 -7.38 5.46
C LYS A 111 5.35 -6.87 6.09
N LYS A 112 6.23 -7.75 6.59
CA LYS A 112 7.53 -7.35 7.12
C LYS A 112 8.40 -6.72 6.03
N GLN A 113 8.43 -7.31 4.84
CA GLN A 113 9.17 -6.78 3.69
C GLN A 113 8.61 -5.42 3.24
N ILE A 114 7.29 -5.32 3.05
CA ILE A 114 6.63 -4.06 2.68
C ILE A 114 6.88 -2.97 3.73
N LYS A 115 6.85 -3.32 5.02
CA LYS A 115 7.09 -2.38 6.10
C LYS A 115 8.46 -1.73 5.96
N LYS A 116 9.52 -2.53 5.78
CA LYS A 116 10.89 -2.04 5.61
C LYS A 116 10.98 -1.06 4.44
N LEU A 117 10.44 -1.45 3.29
CA LEU A 117 10.44 -0.62 2.08
C LEU A 117 9.70 0.71 2.25
N LEU A 118 8.54 0.70 2.92
CA LEU A 118 7.77 1.92 3.17
C LEU A 118 8.42 2.83 4.20
N GLU A 119 9.05 2.26 5.24
CA GLU A 119 9.79 3.03 6.25
C GLU A 119 11.03 3.70 5.62
N ASP A 120 11.80 2.97 4.81
CA ASP A 120 12.97 3.51 4.09
C ASP A 120 12.57 4.63 3.10
N ARG A 121 11.43 4.46 2.43
CA ARG A 121 10.94 5.50 1.52
C ARG A 121 10.43 6.73 2.27
N TYR A 122 9.79 6.56 3.42
CA TYR A 122 9.37 7.69 4.27
C TYR A 122 10.58 8.47 4.80
N THR A 123 11.62 7.80 5.28
CA THR A 123 12.84 8.47 5.79
C THR A 123 13.60 9.20 4.69
N SER A 124 13.57 8.70 3.45
CA SER A 124 14.11 9.41 2.27
C SER A 124 13.34 10.69 1.89
N GLY A 125 12.18 10.95 2.50
CA GLY A 125 11.35 12.14 2.22
C GLY A 125 10.61 12.11 0.88
N LYS A 126 10.62 10.98 0.18
CA LYS A 126 9.91 10.77 -1.09
C LYS A 126 8.42 10.47 -0.86
N ASN A 127 7.60 10.75 -1.88
CA ASN A 127 6.16 10.46 -1.90
C ASN A 127 5.42 10.99 -0.65
N LYS A 128 5.71 12.23 -0.22
CA LYS A 128 5.11 12.86 0.98
C LYS A 128 3.59 12.71 1.07
N TRP A 129 2.91 12.88 -0.06
CA TRP A 129 1.45 12.73 -0.12
C TRP A 129 1.00 11.31 0.26
N PHE A 130 1.73 10.26 -0.13
CA PHE A 130 1.36 8.87 0.18
C PHE A 130 1.39 8.59 1.69
N PHE A 131 2.35 9.16 2.41
CA PHE A 131 2.53 8.96 3.85
C PHE A 131 1.70 9.90 4.74
N GLN A 132 1.08 10.92 4.15
CA GLN A 132 0.17 11.80 4.88
C GLN A 132 -1.22 11.16 4.94
N PRO A 133 -1.87 11.06 6.11
CA PRO A 133 -3.24 10.55 6.20
C PRO A 133 -4.21 11.46 5.43
N LEU A 134 -5.19 10.85 4.77
CA LEU A 134 -6.33 11.58 4.19
C LEU A 134 -7.25 11.99 5.35
N LYS A 135 -7.65 13.27 5.37
CA LYS A 135 -8.60 13.80 6.36
C LYS A 135 -9.97 13.85 5.70
N PHE A 136 -10.95 13.24 6.34
CA PHE A 136 -12.35 13.19 5.95
C PHE A 136 -13.18 12.99 7.21
#